data_AF-A0A964QAI8-F1
#
_entry.id   AF-A0A964QAI8-F1
#
_cell.length_a   1.000
_cell.length_b   1.000
_cell.length_c   1.000
_cell.angle_alpha   90.00
_cell.angle_beta   90.00
_cell.angle_gamma   90.00
#
_symmetry.space_group_name_H-M   'P 1'
#
loop_
_entity.id
_entity.type
_entity.pdbx_description
1 polymer ?
#
loop_
_entity_poly.entity_id
_entity_poly.type
_entity_poly.pdbx_seq_one_letter_code
_entity_poly.pdbx_strand_id
1 'polypeptide(L)'
;METDLHRSSVLSESAVLVQVHLPDSDFDHHDPLGELRALVESAGVKVAGELEQNMKQPRGATYLGKGKVEELGFMVKQLKAGVVIFDNDLSPSQ
;
A
#
# COMPACT_ATOMS: atom_id res chain seq x y z
N MET A 1 32.17 7.94 -20.76
CA MET A 1 30.70 8.02 -20.78
C MET A 1 30.22 6.95 -19.82
N GLU A 2 30.39 7.22 -18.53
CA GLU A 2 30.00 6.33 -17.44
C GLU A 2 28.60 6.78 -17.01
N THR A 3 27.62 5.90 -17.15
CA THR A 3 26.25 6.17 -16.73
C THR A 3 26.19 6.09 -15.22
N ASP A 4 25.90 7.24 -14.62
CA ASP A 4 25.53 7.48 -13.23
C ASP A 4 24.68 6.34 -12.64
N LEU A 5 25.34 5.42 -11.94
CA LEU A 5 24.67 4.49 -11.04
C LEU A 5 24.24 5.31 -9.81
N HIS A 6 23.06 5.93 -9.87
CA HIS A 6 22.37 6.47 -8.69
C HIS A 6 22.00 5.31 -7.77
N ARG A 7 23.01 4.79 -7.07
CA ARG A 7 22.82 4.00 -5.87
C ARG A 7 22.38 4.98 -4.80
N SER A 8 21.10 5.35 -4.81
CA SER A 8 20.45 5.85 -3.61
C SER A 8 20.79 4.84 -2.51
N SER A 9 21.57 5.28 -1.53
CA SER A 9 21.93 4.47 -0.38
C SER A 9 20.67 3.79 0.12
N VAL A 10 20.71 2.48 0.35
CA VAL A 10 19.57 1.65 0.77
C VAL A 10 19.05 2.16 2.12
N LEU A 11 18.30 3.24 2.09
CA LEU A 11 17.35 3.60 3.12
C LEU A 11 16.26 2.55 2.94
N SER A 12 16.12 1.67 3.92
CA SER A 12 15.01 0.72 3.94
C SER A 12 13.73 1.54 3.80
N GLU A 13 13.10 1.46 2.63
CA GLU A 13 11.83 2.13 2.41
C GLU A 13 10.81 1.51 3.36
N SER A 14 10.03 2.35 4.02
CA SER A 14 8.92 1.90 4.86
C SER A 14 7.61 2.01 4.08
N ALA A 15 6.80 0.97 4.13
CA ALA A 15 5.54 0.88 3.40
C ALA A 15 4.32 0.94 4.33
N VAL A 16 3.24 1.54 3.85
CA VAL A 16 1.89 1.22 4.31
C VAL A 16 1.23 0.35 3.26
N LEU A 17 0.70 -0.80 3.67
CA LEU A 17 -0.06 -1.67 2.78
C LEU A 17 -1.53 -1.29 2.81
N VAL A 18 -2.20 -1.38 1.67
CA VAL A 18 -3.60 -1.02 1.54
C VAL A 18 -4.35 -2.10 0.77
N GLN A 19 -5.49 -2.53 1.30
CA GLN A 19 -6.39 -3.43 0.60
C GLN A 19 -7.85 -2.99 0.77
N VAL A 20 -8.57 -3.03 -0.34
CA VAL A 20 -10.01 -2.80 -0.39
C VAL A 20 -10.68 -4.12 -0.73
N HIS A 21 -11.55 -4.55 0.18
CA HIS A 21 -12.34 -5.76 0.06
C HIS A 21 -13.62 -5.44 -0.68
N LEU A 22 -13.76 -5.97 -1.90
CA LEU A 22 -14.99 -5.95 -2.66
C LEU A 22 -15.79 -7.23 -2.37
N PRO A 23 -17.11 -7.27 -2.65
CA PRO A 23 -17.93 -8.43 -2.30
C PRO A 23 -17.47 -9.75 -2.94
N ASP A 24 -16.80 -9.67 -4.09
CA ASP A 24 -16.31 -10.82 -4.86
C ASP A 24 -14.77 -10.97 -4.80
N SER A 25 -14.10 -10.26 -3.90
CA SER A 25 -12.65 -10.40 -3.70
C SER A 25 -12.32 -11.73 -3.01
N ASP A 26 -11.33 -12.45 -3.54
CA ASP A 26 -10.77 -13.66 -2.92
C ASP A 26 -9.49 -13.29 -2.17
N PHE A 27 -9.52 -13.38 -0.85
CA PHE A 27 -8.40 -13.07 0.05
C PHE A 27 -8.52 -13.89 1.33
N ASP A 28 -7.41 -14.06 2.05
CA ASP A 28 -7.44 -14.72 3.35
C ASP A 28 -8.15 -13.84 4.38
N HIS A 29 -9.34 -14.22 4.82
CA HIS A 29 -10.08 -13.47 5.84
C HIS A 29 -9.40 -13.42 7.21
N HIS A 30 -8.40 -14.27 7.48
CA HIS A 30 -7.63 -14.26 8.71
C HIS A 30 -6.39 -13.35 8.65
N ASP A 31 -5.74 -13.24 7.49
CA ASP A 31 -4.61 -12.35 7.26
C ASP A 31 -4.64 -11.78 5.82
N PRO A 32 -5.54 -10.81 5.54
CA PRO A 32 -5.80 -10.38 4.16
C PRO A 32 -4.59 -9.81 3.42
N LEU A 33 -3.69 -9.18 4.18
CA LEU A 33 -2.45 -8.56 3.69
C LEU A 33 -1.22 -9.45 3.89
N GLY A 34 -1.37 -10.68 4.39
CA GLY A 34 -0.26 -11.55 4.77
C GLY A 34 0.70 -11.88 3.63
N GLU A 35 0.16 -12.24 2.48
CA GLU A 35 0.96 -12.51 1.27
C GLU A 35 1.68 -11.24 0.79
N LEU A 36 0.97 -10.11 0.69
CA LEU A 36 1.55 -8.85 0.26
C LEU A 36 2.66 -8.39 1.24
N ARG A 37 2.44 -8.52 2.55
CA ARG A 37 3.44 -8.23 3.58
C ARG A 37 4.70 -9.08 3.38
N ALA A 38 4.54 -10.38 3.20
CA ALA A 38 5.67 -11.29 2.97
C ALA A 38 6.46 -10.91 1.71
N LEU A 39 5.77 -10.54 0.61
CA LEU A 39 6.40 -10.08 -0.62
C LEU A 39 7.18 -8.79 -0.42
N VAL A 40 6.56 -7.79 0.22
CA VAL A 40 7.18 -6.47 0.48
C VAL A 40 8.39 -6.60 1.40
N GLU A 41 8.29 -7.39 2.46
CA GLU A 41 9.42 -7.66 3.37
C GLU A 41 10.54 -8.42 2.66
N SER A 42 10.23 -9.38 1.79
CA SER A 42 11.23 -10.11 0.99
C SER A 42 11.99 -9.20 0.01
N ALA A 43 11.36 -8.10 -0.43
CA ALA A 43 11.98 -7.06 -1.25
C ALA A 43 12.84 -6.07 -0.44
N GLY A 44 12.96 -6.25 0.89
CA GLY A 44 13.77 -5.40 1.77
C GLY A 44 13.07 -4.12 2.24
N VAL A 45 11.76 -4.02 2.03
CA VAL A 45 10.92 -2.89 2.44
C VAL A 45 10.30 -3.21 3.79
N LYS A 46 10.36 -2.28 4.74
CA LYS A 46 9.76 -2.46 6.07
C LYS A 46 8.28 -2.12 6.02
N VAL A 47 7.41 -3.07 6.33
CA VAL A 47 5.98 -2.74 6.53
C VAL A 47 5.81 -2.00 7.85
N ALA A 48 5.35 -0.75 7.77
CA ALA A 48 5.17 0.13 8.91
C ALA A 48 3.72 0.18 9.40
N GLY A 49 2.75 -0.11 8.52
CA GLY A 49 1.34 -0.12 8.83
C GLY A 49 0.50 -0.74 7.71
N GLU A 50 -0.75 -1.01 8.04
CA GLU A 50 -1.71 -1.68 7.16
C GLU A 50 -3.06 -0.98 7.25
N LEU A 51 -3.74 -0.83 6.12
CA LEU A 51 -5.03 -0.17 6.02
C LEU A 51 -5.98 -0.99 5.16
N GLU A 52 -7.09 -1.41 5.77
CA GLU A 52 -8.14 -2.14 5.07
C GLU A 52 -9.43 -1.34 4.98
N GLN A 53 -10.20 -1.58 3.91
CA GLN A 53 -11.55 -1.03 3.76
C GLN A 53 -12.49 -2.00 3.03
N ASN A 54 -13.62 -2.35 3.66
CA ASN A 54 -14.72 -3.02 2.97
C ASN A 54 -15.54 -2.04 2.12
N MET A 55 -15.83 -2.38 0.87
CA MET A 55 -16.69 -1.60 -0.03
C MET A 55 -17.58 -2.46 -0.90
N LYS A 56 -18.72 -1.90 -1.33
CA LYS A 56 -19.60 -2.56 -2.32
C LYS A 56 -19.10 -2.45 -3.75
N GLN A 57 -18.36 -1.39 -4.06
CA GLN A 57 -17.78 -1.10 -5.37
C GLN A 57 -16.62 -0.11 -5.25
N PRO A 58 -15.63 -0.12 -6.16
CA PRO A 58 -14.53 0.83 -6.16
C PRO A 58 -14.98 2.29 -6.33
N ARG A 59 -14.24 3.22 -5.73
CA ARG A 59 -14.42 4.65 -6.01
C ARG A 59 -13.47 5.09 -7.12
N GLY A 60 -14.03 5.58 -8.22
CA GLY A 60 -13.25 5.93 -9.42
C GLY A 60 -12.07 6.88 -9.17
N ALA A 61 -12.22 7.86 -8.28
CA ALA A 61 -11.18 8.88 -8.06
C ALA A 61 -10.05 8.48 -7.11
N THR A 62 -10.29 7.57 -6.16
CA THR A 62 -9.36 7.36 -5.02
C THR A 62 -9.20 5.91 -4.60
N TYR A 63 -10.03 5.00 -5.14
CA TYR A 63 -10.21 3.60 -4.71
C TYR A 63 -10.61 3.39 -3.23
N LEU A 64 -10.41 4.38 -2.35
CA LEU A 64 -10.81 4.45 -0.95
C LEU A 64 -11.96 5.45 -0.73
N GLY A 65 -12.66 5.31 0.39
CA GLY A 65 -13.57 6.35 0.90
C GLY A 65 -12.78 7.58 1.38
N LYS A 66 -13.39 8.77 1.31
CA LYS A 66 -12.73 10.05 1.69
C LYS A 66 -12.08 9.99 3.09
N GLY A 67 -12.79 9.46 4.08
CA GLY A 67 -12.26 9.32 5.44
C GLY A 67 -11.06 8.38 5.52
N LYS A 68 -11.05 7.31 4.71
CA LYS A 68 -9.93 6.38 4.63
C LYS A 68 -8.72 6.97 3.90
N VAL A 69 -8.93 7.85 2.91
CA VAL A 69 -7.84 8.63 2.30
C VAL A 69 -7.20 9.56 3.33
N GLU A 70 -8.01 10.24 4.14
CA GLU A 70 -7.50 11.10 5.22
C GLU A 70 -6.75 10.30 6.30
N GLU A 71 -7.28 9.15 6.69
CA GLU A 71 -6.65 8.19 7.61
C GLU A 71 -5.31 7.68 7.07
N LEU A 72 -5.26 7.26 5.80
CA LEU A 72 -4.03 6.85 5.11
C LEU A 72 -3.00 7.96 5.12
N GLY A 73 -3.41 9.19 4.78
CA GLY A 73 -2.52 10.35 4.80
C GLY A 73 -1.95 10.67 6.18
N PHE A 74 -2.74 10.47 7.24
CA PHE A 74 -2.27 10.60 8.62
C PHE A 74 -1.28 9.48 8.95
N MET A 75 -1.61 8.23 8.63
CA MET A 75 -0.78 7.05 8.88
C MET A 75 0.59 7.17 8.21
N VAL A 76 0.64 7.54 6.93
CA VAL A 76 1.88 7.78 6.17
C VAL A 76 2.76 8.83 6.87
N LYS A 77 2.17 9.94 7.31
CA LYS A 77 2.91 11.02 8.00
C LYS A 77 3.45 10.59 9.36
N GLN A 78 2.64 9.89 10.16
CA GLN A 78 3.05 9.44 11.50
C GLN A 78 4.13 8.38 11.44
N LEU A 79 3.98 7.40 10.54
CA LEU A 79 4.90 6.28 10.38
C LEU A 79 6.13 6.63 9.54
N LYS A 80 6.13 7.82 8.91
CA LYS A 80 7.14 8.26 7.94
C LYS A 80 7.32 7.21 6.83
N ALA A 81 6.20 6.69 6.33
CA ALA A 81 6.20 5.74 5.23
C ALA A 81 6.69 6.44 3.95
N GLY A 82 7.66 5.84 3.27
CA GLY A 82 8.17 6.31 2.00
C GLY A 82 7.31 5.89 0.81
N VAL A 83 6.57 4.78 0.96
CA VAL A 83 5.72 4.21 -0.09
C VAL A 83 4.37 3.74 0.48
N VAL A 84 3.35 3.75 -0.37
CA VAL A 84 2.07 3.10 -0.13
C VAL A 84 1.90 2.04 -1.21
N ILE A 85 1.57 0.81 -0.81
CA ILE A 85 1.42 -0.33 -1.72
C ILE A 85 -0.02 -0.80 -1.64
N PHE A 86 -0.73 -0.75 -2.76
CA PHE A 86 -2.07 -1.28 -2.88
C PHE A 86 -2.02 -2.71 -3.38
N ASP A 87 -2.80 -3.59 -2.74
CA ASP A 87 -3.06 -4.93 -3.23
C ASP A 87 -4.01 -4.92 -4.44
N ASN A 88 -4.89 -3.91 -4.51
CA ASN A 88 -5.80 -3.74 -5.63
C ASN A 88 -5.14 -2.98 -6.79
N ASP A 89 -5.52 -3.33 -8.01
CA ASP A 89 -5.14 -2.57 -9.20
C ASP A 89 -5.74 -1.15 -9.19
N LEU A 90 -4.85 -0.16 -9.29
CA LEU A 90 -5.21 1.24 -9.46
C LEU A 90 -5.08 1.66 -10.93
N SER A 91 -6.02 2.47 -11.38
CA SER A 91 -5.88 3.20 -12.65
C SER A 91 -4.83 4.31 -12.50
N PRO A 92 -4.17 4.77 -13.59
CA PRO A 92 -3.21 5.88 -13.51
C PRO A 92 -3.78 7.21 -12.99
N SER A 93 -5.10 7.39 -13.02
CA SER A 93 -5.79 8.58 -12.51
C SER A 93 -6.13 8.54 -11.02
N GLN A 94 -5.92 7.39 -10.37
CA GLN A 94 -6.11 7.16 -8.94
C GLN A 94 -4.78 7.35 -8.21
#